data_AF-A0A9X3WY01-F1
#
_entry.id   AF-A0A9X3WY01-F1
#
_cell.length_a   1.000
_cell.length_b   1.000
_cell.length_c   1.000
_cell.angle_alpha   90.00
_cell.angle_beta   90.00
_cell.angle_gamma   90.00
#
_symmetry.space_group_name_H-M   'P 1'
#
loop_
_entity.id
_entity.type
_entity.pdbx_description
1 polymer ?
#
loop_
_entity_poly.entity_id
_entity_poly.type
_entity_poly.pdbx_seq_one_letter_code
_entity_poly.pdbx_strand_id
1 'polypeptide(L)'
;MKTARGLVLSALVLAGGCAPAPPPARAESDAPPARNAPPEDLLVLADLRVLRGDEPVVMLYRNGLLVEHGETLGTLHSNGFFVDLGGTIEIRLSSDGTVPTRSGTLIIDEGGTATFRLPEVEPEVLRFDAEGRVAGAKTPLRVEGLTPRMRRTAMFALLLPDLLRLRRHDTIK
;
A
#
# COMPACT_ATOMS: atom_id res chain seq x y z
N MET A 1 46.33 67.10 35.15
CA MET A 1 45.91 68.28 35.95
C MET A 1 44.43 68.16 36.27
N LYS A 2 44.04 68.39 37.54
CA LYS A 2 42.68 68.62 38.09
C LYS A 2 41.65 67.49 37.90
N THR A 3 41.32 66.63 38.88
CA THR A 3 40.63 66.80 40.18
C THR A 3 39.17 67.25 40.09
N ALA A 4 38.24 66.33 40.43
CA ALA A 4 37.03 66.46 41.27
C ALA A 4 36.07 65.31 40.91
N ARG A 5 35.94 64.20 41.65
CA ARG A 5 35.38 64.00 43.02
C ARG A 5 34.06 64.71 43.27
N GLY A 6 33.03 63.89 43.48
CA GLY A 6 31.76 64.23 44.13
C GLY A 6 30.63 63.42 43.50
N LEU A 7 29.78 62.68 44.20
CA LEU A 7 29.68 62.32 45.61
C LEU A 7 28.78 61.08 45.59
N VAL A 8 29.18 60.02 46.27
CA VAL A 8 28.36 58.81 46.44
C VAL A 8 27.39 59.08 47.60
N LEU A 9 26.10 58.85 47.39
CA LEU A 9 25.19 58.56 48.50
C LEU A 9 24.33 57.33 48.19
N SER A 10 24.57 56.33 49.02
CA SER A 10 23.94 55.05 49.23
C SER A 10 22.41 55.00 49.15
N ALA A 11 21.90 53.91 48.58
CA ALA A 11 20.87 53.10 49.21
C ALA A 11 21.02 51.64 48.77
N LEU A 12 21.71 50.87 49.62
CA LEU A 12 21.72 49.42 49.60
C LEU A 12 20.47 48.95 50.36
N VAL A 13 19.59 48.20 49.71
CA VAL A 13 18.65 47.31 50.42
C VAL A 13 18.92 45.90 49.95
N LEU A 14 19.44 45.11 50.90
CA LEU A 14 19.60 43.66 50.86
C LEU A 14 18.26 42.99 51.18
N ALA A 15 17.84 42.07 50.32
CA ALA A 15 17.15 40.81 50.63
C ALA A 15 16.88 40.16 49.26
N GLY A 16 17.48 39.04 48.89
CA GLY A 16 17.23 37.74 49.50
C GLY A 16 16.11 37.06 48.71
N GLY A 17 16.45 36.22 47.73
CA GLY A 17 15.46 35.45 46.97
C GLY A 17 15.96 35.01 45.59
N CYS A 18 16.18 33.72 45.43
CA CYS A 18 16.66 33.06 44.22
C CYS A 18 15.66 33.17 43.04
N ALA A 19 16.19 33.52 41.86
CA ALA A 19 15.76 33.19 40.49
C ALA A 19 14.27 33.32 40.07
N PRO A 20 13.95 34.19 39.10
CA PRO A 20 12.78 34.03 38.24
C PRO A 20 13.13 33.26 36.93
N ALA A 21 12.39 32.19 36.62
CA ALA A 21 12.12 31.74 35.24
C ALA A 21 10.74 32.30 34.81
N PRO A 22 10.33 32.36 33.52
CA PRO A 22 10.98 32.03 32.23
C PRO A 22 10.88 33.20 31.19
N PRO A 23 11.45 33.08 29.97
CA PRO A 23 11.05 33.91 28.82
C PRO A 23 9.81 33.34 28.09
N PRO A 24 9.10 34.19 27.30
CA PRO A 24 7.71 33.95 26.88
C PRO A 24 7.52 32.96 25.72
N ALA A 25 6.28 32.47 25.66
CA ALA A 25 5.63 31.62 24.66
C ALA A 25 6.23 31.66 23.24
N ARG A 26 6.65 30.49 22.75
CA ARG A 26 6.51 30.20 21.32
C ARG A 26 5.07 29.78 21.09
N ALA A 27 4.40 30.51 20.21
CA ALA A 27 3.08 30.19 19.71
C ALA A 27 2.99 28.70 19.39
N GLU A 28 1.97 28.04 19.95
CA GLU A 28 1.44 26.81 19.37
C GLU A 28 1.24 27.10 17.89
N SER A 29 2.07 26.50 17.05
CA SER A 29 1.75 26.41 15.64
C SER A 29 0.51 25.53 15.58
N ASP A 30 -0.64 26.18 15.43
CA ASP A 30 -1.83 25.63 14.79
C ASP A 30 -1.42 25.12 13.40
N ALA A 31 -0.73 23.98 13.37
CA ALA A 31 -0.68 23.17 12.18
C ALA A 31 -2.12 22.67 12.00
N PRO A 32 -2.82 23.04 10.92
CA PRO A 32 -4.13 22.46 10.66
C PRO A 32 -3.98 20.94 10.71
N PRO A 33 -4.95 20.20 11.30
CA PRO A 33 -4.91 18.75 11.24
C PRO A 33 -4.67 18.37 9.79
N ALA A 34 -3.66 17.53 9.54
CA ALA A 34 -3.37 17.02 8.22
C ALA A 34 -4.70 16.52 7.64
N ARG A 35 -5.30 17.31 6.75
CA ARG A 35 -6.50 16.91 6.04
C ARG A 35 -6.08 15.63 5.35
N ASN A 36 -6.69 14.53 5.75
CA ASN A 36 -6.55 13.22 5.13
C ASN A 36 -6.50 13.44 3.62
N ALA A 37 -5.29 13.40 3.05
CA ALA A 37 -5.18 13.22 1.62
C ALA A 37 -5.98 11.94 1.35
N PRO A 38 -6.93 11.93 0.40
CA PRO A 38 -7.58 10.68 0.04
C PRO A 38 -6.46 9.66 -0.21
N PRO A 39 -6.55 8.44 0.36
CA PRO A 39 -5.51 7.45 0.15
C PRO A 39 -5.32 7.33 -1.36
N GLU A 40 -4.10 7.60 -1.84
CA GLU A 40 -3.80 7.48 -3.26
C GLU A 40 -4.23 6.09 -3.71
N ASP A 41 -5.03 6.03 -4.78
CA ASP A 41 -5.51 4.76 -5.32
C ASP A 41 -4.30 3.90 -5.67
N LEU A 42 -4.11 2.82 -4.92
CA LEU A 42 -3.02 1.86 -5.11
C LEU A 42 -3.17 1.09 -6.44
N LEU A 43 -4.41 0.89 -6.86
CA LEU A 43 -4.81 0.11 -8.02
C LEU A 43 -5.76 0.93 -8.90
N VAL A 44 -5.51 0.89 -10.20
CA VAL A 44 -6.43 1.42 -11.22
C VAL A 44 -7.41 0.31 -11.60
N LEU A 45 -8.69 0.48 -11.27
CA LEU A 45 -9.76 -0.46 -11.63
C LEU A 45 -10.35 -0.12 -13.00
N ALA A 46 -10.46 -1.13 -13.87
CA ALA A 46 -11.09 -1.03 -15.17
C ALA A 46 -11.42 -2.44 -15.68
N ASP A 47 -12.13 -2.51 -16.80
CA ASP A 47 -12.54 -3.78 -17.40
C ASP A 47 -11.31 -4.50 -17.98
N LEU A 48 -10.97 -5.65 -17.40
CA LEU A 48 -9.85 -6.50 -17.77
C LEU A 48 -10.35 -7.92 -18.01
N ARG A 49 -9.77 -8.58 -19.02
CA ARG A 49 -10.05 -9.99 -19.31
C ARG A 49 -8.73 -10.75 -19.43
N VAL A 50 -8.52 -11.71 -18.54
CA VAL A 50 -7.43 -12.67 -18.66
C VAL A 50 -7.95 -13.83 -19.50
N LEU A 51 -7.23 -14.14 -20.57
CA LEU A 51 -7.55 -15.20 -21.51
C LEU A 51 -6.55 -16.35 -21.42
N ARG A 52 -7.06 -17.57 -21.57
CA ARG A 52 -6.31 -18.79 -21.86
C ARG A 52 -6.69 -19.24 -23.27
N GLY A 53 -5.80 -18.99 -24.24
CA GLY A 53 -6.21 -19.04 -25.65
C GLY A 53 -7.26 -17.97 -25.92
N ASP A 54 -8.44 -18.39 -26.37
CA ASP A 54 -9.60 -17.51 -26.62
C ASP A 54 -10.64 -17.53 -25.47
N GLU A 55 -10.43 -18.37 -24.46
CA GLU A 55 -11.36 -18.51 -23.32
C GLU A 55 -11.06 -17.49 -22.22
N PRO A 56 -12.02 -16.66 -21.78
CA PRO A 56 -11.85 -15.81 -20.62
C PRO A 56 -11.88 -16.62 -19.33
N VAL A 57 -10.78 -16.59 -18.58
CA VAL A 57 -10.62 -17.34 -17.32
C VAL A 57 -10.80 -16.44 -16.10
N VAL A 58 -10.37 -15.18 -16.17
CA VAL A 58 -10.58 -14.18 -15.12
C VAL A 58 -11.07 -12.88 -15.75
N MET A 59 -12.09 -12.27 -15.15
CA MET A 59 -12.61 -10.97 -15.54
C MET A 59 -12.62 -10.06 -14.31
N LEU A 60 -12.01 -8.88 -14.43
CA LEU A 60 -12.16 -7.80 -13.47
C LEU A 60 -13.00 -6.72 -14.14
N TYR A 61 -14.09 -6.32 -13.51
CA TYR A 61 -14.91 -5.21 -13.98
C TYR A 61 -14.45 -3.91 -13.32
N ARG A 62 -14.76 -2.78 -13.96
CA ARG A 62 -14.42 -1.43 -13.45
C ARG A 62 -14.92 -1.14 -12.03
N ASN A 63 -16.01 -1.77 -11.61
CA ASN A 63 -16.55 -1.64 -10.26
C ASN A 63 -15.78 -2.49 -9.21
N GLY A 64 -14.72 -3.19 -9.61
CA GLY A 64 -13.93 -4.07 -8.74
C GLY A 64 -14.41 -5.52 -8.70
N LEU A 65 -15.55 -5.85 -9.32
CA LEU A 65 -16.07 -7.22 -9.32
C LEU A 65 -15.09 -8.17 -10.02
N LEU A 66 -14.64 -9.20 -9.32
CA LEU A 66 -13.76 -10.23 -9.85
C LEU A 66 -14.56 -11.51 -10.10
N VAL A 67 -14.45 -12.04 -11.31
CA VAL A 67 -15.11 -13.26 -11.76
C VAL A 67 -14.06 -14.23 -12.30
N GLU A 68 -14.12 -15.50 -11.91
CA GLU A 68 -13.30 -16.58 -12.45
C GLU A 68 -14.20 -17.64 -13.07
N HIS A 69 -13.97 -18.00 -14.34
CA HIS A 69 -14.77 -18.99 -15.08
C HIS A 69 -16.30 -18.78 -14.99
N GLY A 70 -16.74 -17.51 -14.93
CA GLY A 70 -18.16 -17.14 -14.81
C GLY A 70 -18.69 -17.09 -13.37
N GLU A 71 -17.92 -17.53 -12.38
CA GLU A 71 -18.29 -17.46 -10.97
C GLU A 71 -17.72 -16.19 -10.33
N THR A 72 -18.57 -15.46 -9.60
CA THR A 72 -18.11 -14.28 -8.87
C THR A 72 -17.27 -14.71 -7.66
N LEU A 73 -16.07 -14.14 -7.53
CA LEU A 73 -15.19 -14.42 -6.39
C LEU A 73 -15.34 -13.39 -5.27
N GLY A 74 -15.54 -12.11 -5.63
CA GLY A 74 -15.58 -11.01 -4.68
C GLY A 74 -15.33 -9.65 -5.32
N THR A 75 -14.97 -8.67 -4.49
CA THR A 75 -14.73 -7.30 -4.91
C THR A 75 -13.30 -6.88 -4.58
N LEU A 76 -12.58 -6.41 -5.60
CA LEU A 76 -11.28 -5.76 -5.50
C LEU A 76 -11.47 -4.25 -5.41
N HIS A 77 -10.93 -3.64 -4.37
CA HIS A 77 -10.96 -2.21 -4.12
C HIS A 77 -9.68 -1.54 -4.61
N SER A 78 -9.77 -0.26 -4.99
CA SER A 78 -8.64 0.52 -5.51
C SER A 78 -7.52 0.71 -4.47
N ASN A 79 -7.82 0.58 -3.19
CA ASN A 79 -6.85 0.64 -2.09
C ASN A 79 -6.09 -0.70 -1.87
N GLY A 80 -6.28 -1.70 -2.74
CA GLY A 80 -5.57 -2.98 -2.67
C GLY A 80 -6.24 -4.06 -1.84
N PHE A 81 -7.42 -3.80 -1.29
CA PHE A 81 -8.19 -4.78 -0.53
C PHE A 81 -9.04 -5.62 -1.47
N PHE A 82 -9.04 -6.93 -1.27
CA PHE A 82 -9.99 -7.84 -1.87
C PHE A 82 -10.86 -8.47 -0.78
N VAL A 83 -12.17 -8.44 -0.98
CA VAL A 83 -13.16 -9.03 -0.08
C VAL A 83 -13.93 -10.09 -0.86
N ASP A 84 -13.93 -11.33 -0.36
CA ASP A 84 -14.69 -12.41 -0.98
C ASP A 84 -16.21 -12.24 -0.84
N LEU A 85 -17.00 -13.02 -1.59
CA LEU A 85 -18.46 -12.96 -1.54
C LEU A 85 -19.06 -13.19 -0.14
N GLY A 86 -18.36 -13.95 0.70
CA GLY A 86 -18.78 -14.22 2.08
C GLY A 86 -18.44 -13.08 3.05
N GLY A 87 -17.72 -12.05 2.60
CA GLY A 87 -17.20 -10.98 3.47
C GLY A 87 -16.20 -11.48 4.51
N THR A 88 -15.68 -12.69 4.35
CA THR A 88 -14.90 -13.40 5.37
C THR A 88 -13.42 -13.39 5.06
N ILE A 89 -13.06 -13.53 3.78
CA ILE A 89 -11.66 -13.60 3.36
C ILE A 89 -11.23 -12.25 2.82
N GLU A 90 -10.31 -11.62 3.54
CA GLU A 90 -9.63 -10.40 3.12
C GLU A 90 -8.22 -10.72 2.65
N ILE A 91 -7.91 -10.35 1.40
CA ILE A 91 -6.54 -10.37 0.88
C ILE A 91 -6.15 -8.93 0.62
N ARG A 92 -5.01 -8.51 1.16
CA ARG A 92 -4.54 -7.12 1.05
C ARG A 92 -3.21 -7.06 0.31
N LEU A 93 -3.19 -6.23 -0.73
CA LEU A 93 -1.98 -5.69 -1.32
C LEU A 93 -1.59 -4.43 -0.57
N SER A 94 -0.42 -4.44 0.06
CA SER A 94 0.18 -3.29 0.70
C SER A 94 0.68 -2.28 -0.35
N SER A 95 0.88 -1.02 0.06
CA SER A 95 1.35 0.05 -0.83
C SER A 95 2.72 -0.22 -1.46
N ASP A 96 3.56 -1.00 -0.78
CA ASP A 96 4.86 -1.47 -1.27
C ASP A 96 4.75 -2.66 -2.25
N GLY A 97 3.53 -3.10 -2.57
CA GLY A 97 3.26 -4.22 -3.46
C GLY A 97 3.30 -5.59 -2.78
N THR A 98 3.43 -5.65 -1.45
CA THR A 98 3.49 -6.95 -0.75
C THR A 98 2.12 -7.52 -0.46
N VAL A 99 1.99 -8.84 -0.62
CA VAL A 99 0.85 -9.64 -0.14
C VAL A 99 1.43 -10.74 0.75
N PRO A 100 1.24 -10.66 2.09
CA PRO A 100 1.68 -11.72 2.98
C PRO A 100 0.81 -12.97 2.76
N THR A 101 1.46 -14.10 2.61
CA THR A 101 0.81 -15.41 2.57
C THR A 101 1.30 -16.24 3.75
N ARG A 102 0.62 -17.36 4.05
CA ARG A 102 1.04 -18.25 5.13
C ARG A 102 2.44 -18.84 4.90
N SER A 103 2.75 -19.17 3.66
CA SER A 103 3.95 -19.92 3.28
C SER A 103 5.10 -19.03 2.81
N GLY A 104 4.88 -17.73 2.64
CA GLY A 104 5.86 -16.82 2.07
C GLY A 104 5.27 -15.46 1.71
N THR A 105 5.94 -14.75 0.83
CA THR A 105 5.55 -13.39 0.43
C THR A 105 5.44 -13.29 -1.07
N LEU A 106 4.29 -12.80 -1.54
CA LEU A 106 4.12 -12.35 -2.90
C LEU A 106 4.44 -10.85 -2.97
N ILE A 107 5.22 -10.43 -3.96
CA ILE A 107 5.55 -9.03 -4.21
C ILE A 107 5.13 -8.68 -5.63
N ILE A 108 4.33 -7.64 -5.81
CA ILE A 108 3.88 -7.15 -7.12
C ILE A 108 4.35 -5.71 -7.31
N ASP A 109 5.30 -5.50 -8.21
CA ASP A 109 5.78 -4.16 -8.54
C ASP A 109 4.77 -3.34 -9.36
N GLU A 110 5.07 -2.06 -9.60
CA GLU A 110 4.21 -1.18 -10.41
C GLU A 110 4.13 -1.60 -11.88
N GLY A 111 5.19 -2.25 -12.38
CA GLY A 111 5.28 -2.81 -13.73
C GLY A 111 4.48 -4.10 -13.90
N GLY A 112 3.83 -4.61 -12.85
CA GLY A 112 3.09 -5.86 -12.86
C GLY A 112 3.99 -7.10 -12.94
N THR A 113 5.23 -7.01 -12.45
CA THR A 113 6.04 -8.20 -12.15
C THR A 113 5.65 -8.72 -10.77
N ALA A 114 5.21 -9.97 -10.72
CA ALA A 114 5.00 -10.70 -9.48
C ALA A 114 6.21 -11.59 -9.18
N THR A 115 6.72 -11.54 -7.95
CA THR A 115 7.72 -12.45 -7.44
C THR A 115 7.17 -13.17 -6.22
N PHE A 116 7.13 -14.50 -6.27
CA PHE A 116 6.72 -15.34 -5.15
C PHE A 116 7.96 -15.87 -4.44
N ARG A 117 8.07 -15.57 -3.13
CA ARG A 117 9.20 -15.99 -2.30
C ARG A 117 8.71 -16.94 -1.22
N LEU A 118 9.16 -18.19 -1.30
CA LEU A 118 9.02 -19.18 -0.24
C LEU A 118 10.36 -19.35 0.48
N PRO A 119 10.37 -19.70 1.77
CA PRO A 119 11.59 -20.15 2.44
C PRO A 119 12.20 -21.33 1.67
N GLU A 120 13.51 -21.30 1.44
CA GLU A 120 14.29 -22.43 0.93
C GLU A 120 13.97 -22.87 -0.53
N VAL A 121 13.19 -22.08 -1.28
CA VAL A 121 12.89 -22.33 -2.70
C VAL A 121 13.33 -21.13 -3.53
N GLU A 122 13.81 -21.39 -4.75
CA GLU A 122 14.10 -20.32 -5.71
C GLU A 122 12.84 -19.50 -6.01
N PRO A 123 12.93 -18.15 -6.05
CA PRO A 123 11.76 -17.33 -6.32
C PRO A 123 11.14 -17.60 -7.69
N GLU A 124 9.83 -17.78 -7.73
CA GLU A 124 9.07 -17.84 -8.98
C GLU A 124 8.71 -16.42 -9.43
N VAL A 125 8.86 -16.13 -10.71
CA VAL A 125 8.63 -14.79 -11.28
C VAL A 125 7.62 -14.85 -12.42
N LEU A 126 6.59 -14.02 -12.33
CA LEU A 126 5.61 -13.77 -13.37
C LEU A 126 5.68 -12.32 -13.83
N ARG A 127 5.55 -12.06 -15.12
CA ARG A 127 5.57 -10.68 -15.66
C ARG A 127 4.76 -10.55 -16.93
N PHE A 128 4.25 -9.35 -17.19
CA PHE A 128 3.69 -9.02 -18.50
C PHE A 128 4.77 -8.62 -19.49
N ASP A 129 4.73 -9.18 -20.70
CA ASP A 129 5.48 -8.66 -21.84
C ASP A 129 4.86 -7.36 -22.40
N ALA A 130 5.35 -6.88 -23.55
CA ALA A 130 4.84 -5.65 -24.17
C ALA A 130 3.42 -5.83 -24.71
N GLU A 131 3.06 -7.05 -25.12
CA GLU A 131 1.79 -7.45 -25.70
C GLU A 131 0.75 -7.87 -24.65
N GLY A 132 1.09 -7.81 -23.36
CA GLY A 132 0.21 -8.18 -22.25
C GLY A 132 0.06 -9.68 -22.04
N ARG A 133 0.99 -10.49 -22.55
CA ARG A 133 1.08 -11.92 -22.24
C ARG A 133 1.86 -12.13 -20.96
N VAL A 134 1.53 -13.20 -20.23
CA VAL A 134 2.17 -13.53 -18.96
C VAL A 134 3.34 -14.49 -19.20
N ALA A 135 4.56 -14.01 -19.02
CA ALA A 135 5.75 -14.83 -18.98
C ALA A 135 5.93 -15.48 -17.60
N GLY A 136 6.46 -16.70 -17.56
CA GLY A 136 6.66 -17.50 -16.34
C GLY A 136 5.45 -18.34 -15.93
N ALA A 137 4.27 -18.10 -16.53
CA ALA A 137 3.09 -18.92 -16.28
C ALA A 137 3.24 -20.30 -16.95
N LYS A 138 2.80 -21.37 -16.27
CA LYS A 138 2.78 -22.74 -16.81
C LYS A 138 1.90 -22.88 -18.04
N THR A 139 0.84 -22.07 -18.11
CA THR A 139 -0.08 -22.00 -19.24
C THR A 139 0.02 -20.63 -19.89
N PRO A 140 0.00 -20.51 -21.22
CA PRO A 140 -0.02 -19.22 -21.89
C PRO A 140 -1.27 -18.42 -21.50
N LEU A 141 -1.05 -17.22 -20.96
CA LEU A 141 -2.11 -16.29 -20.59
C LEU A 141 -1.88 -14.95 -21.29
N ARG A 142 -2.98 -14.26 -21.64
CA ARG A 142 -2.97 -12.90 -22.21
C ARG A 142 -3.98 -12.05 -21.47
N VAL A 143 -3.70 -10.75 -21.30
CA VAL A 143 -4.65 -9.80 -20.72
C VAL A 143 -5.12 -8.80 -21.78
N GLU A 144 -6.43 -8.76 -22.00
CA GLU A 144 -7.10 -7.72 -22.80
C GLU A 144 -7.46 -6.52 -21.92
N GLY A 145 -7.41 -5.32 -22.50
CA GLY A 145 -7.64 -4.05 -21.78
C GLY A 145 -6.44 -3.57 -20.95
N LEU A 146 -5.30 -4.25 -21.05
CA LEU A 146 -4.11 -3.91 -20.27
C LEU A 146 -3.47 -2.60 -20.74
N THR A 147 -3.27 -1.69 -19.80
CA THR A 147 -2.45 -0.47 -19.99
C THR A 147 -1.31 -0.45 -18.98
N PRO A 148 -0.22 0.32 -19.19
CA PRO A 148 0.90 0.38 -18.26
C PRO A 148 0.49 0.66 -16.81
N ARG A 149 -0.45 1.60 -16.59
CA ARG A 149 -0.92 1.97 -15.24
C ARG A 149 -1.76 0.88 -14.56
N MET A 150 -2.24 -0.11 -15.32
CA MET A 150 -3.08 -1.20 -14.82
C MET A 150 -2.29 -2.49 -14.57
N ARG A 151 -0.99 -2.53 -14.86
CA ARG A 151 -0.19 -3.76 -14.78
C ARG A 151 -0.18 -4.36 -13.38
N ARG A 152 -0.02 -3.55 -12.33
CA ARG A 152 -0.15 -4.03 -10.94
C ARG A 152 -1.54 -4.61 -10.66
N THR A 153 -2.61 -3.89 -11.01
CA THR A 153 -4.00 -4.36 -10.84
C THR A 153 -4.23 -5.69 -11.56
N ALA A 154 -3.80 -5.79 -12.82
CA ALA A 154 -3.98 -6.98 -13.63
C ALA A 154 -3.23 -8.19 -13.05
N MET A 155 -1.99 -8.00 -12.59
CA MET A 155 -1.22 -9.07 -11.97
C MET A 155 -1.86 -9.52 -10.64
N PHE A 156 -2.35 -8.57 -9.83
CA PHE A 156 -3.02 -8.92 -8.58
C PHE A 156 -4.34 -9.67 -8.84
N ALA A 157 -5.17 -9.18 -9.77
CA ALA A 157 -6.40 -9.84 -10.18
C ALA A 157 -6.18 -11.26 -10.73
N LEU A 158 -5.10 -11.45 -11.51
CA LEU A 158 -4.70 -12.76 -12.03
C LEU A 158 -4.36 -13.75 -10.90
N LEU A 159 -3.69 -13.29 -9.84
CA LEU A 159 -3.20 -14.14 -8.75
C LEU A 159 -4.21 -14.37 -7.62
N LEU A 160 -5.24 -13.52 -7.52
CA LEU A 160 -6.24 -13.62 -6.46
C LEU A 160 -6.94 -14.99 -6.36
N PRO A 161 -7.36 -15.65 -7.46
CA PRO A 161 -7.95 -16.99 -7.37
C PRO A 161 -7.05 -18.02 -6.68
N ASP A 162 -5.75 -18.01 -7.00
CA ASP A 162 -4.78 -18.91 -6.38
C ASP A 162 -4.55 -18.57 -4.90
N LEU A 163 -4.47 -17.28 -4.56
CA LEU A 163 -4.36 -16.83 -3.18
C LEU A 163 -5.59 -17.24 -2.34
N LEU A 164 -6.79 -17.21 -2.92
CA LEU A 164 -8.02 -17.66 -2.26
C LEU A 164 -8.02 -19.16 -2.04
N ARG A 165 -7.58 -19.96 -3.02
CA ARG A 165 -7.44 -21.42 -2.87
C ARG A 165 -6.51 -21.76 -1.71
N LEU A 166 -5.34 -21.12 -1.65
CA LEU A 166 -4.37 -21.32 -0.57
C LEU A 166 -4.98 -21.02 0.81
N ARG A 167 -5.74 -19.92 0.94
CA ARG A 167 -6.44 -19.55 2.20
C ARG A 167 -7.53 -20.55 2.61
N ARG A 168 -8.31 -21.08 1.66
CA ARG A 168 -9.42 -22.00 1.96
C ARG A 168 -8.93 -23.37 2.43
N HIS A 169 -7.87 -23.90 1.80
CA HIS A 169 -7.28 -25.18 2.23
C HIS A 169 -6.74 -25.14 3.67
N ASP A 170 -6.49 -23.96 4.21
CA ASP A 170 -6.01 -23.79 5.58
C ASP A 170 -7.10 -23.83 6.66
N THR A 171 -8.39 -23.73 6.30
CA THR A 171 -9.50 -23.65 7.27
C THR A 171 -10.07 -25.02 7.66
N ILE A 172 -9.66 -26.08 6.97
CA ILE A 172 -10.04 -27.47 7.28
C ILE A 172 -8.92 -28.11 8.11
N LYS A 173 -8.87 -27.82 9.41
CA LYS A 173 -8.09 -28.56 10.41
C LYS A 173 -8.84 -28.67 11.72
#